data_AF-A0AAU6KN78-F1
#
_entry.id   AF-A0AAU6KN78-F1
#
_cell.length_a   1.000
_cell.length_b   1.000
_cell.length_c   1.000
_cell.angle_alpha   90.00
_cell.angle_beta   90.00
_cell.angle_gamma   90.00
#
_symmetry.space_group_name_H-M   'P 1'
#
loop_
_entity.id
_entity.type
_entity.pdbx_description
1 polymer ?
#
loop_
_entity_poly.entity_id
_entity_poly.type
_entity_poly.pdbx_seq_one_letter_code
_entity_poly.pdbx_strand_id
1 'polypeptide(L)'
;MLAPYDLTGVTVTADAPPTRRGDARFLVETKKAHYALTVKRNQKASYERLRALPWQKATARFYDRSTGHGRRETRVTQALTVPDLGVDFPHAAQVARIREDHQVAAGDRGPAPFCA
;
A
#
# COMPACT_ATOMS: atom_id res chain seq x y z
N MET A 1 13.24 -19.60 4.94
CA MET A 1 12.48 -20.02 3.75
C MET A 1 13.06 -19.47 2.43
N LEU A 2 13.50 -18.20 2.32
CA LEU A 2 14.10 -17.68 1.07
C LEU A 2 15.61 -17.95 0.88
N ALA A 3 16.27 -18.50 1.90
CA ALA A 3 17.72 -18.74 1.90
C ALA A 3 18.23 -19.65 0.76
N PRO A 4 17.53 -20.72 0.32
CA PRO A 4 18.07 -21.60 -0.71
C PRO A 4 18.05 -21.03 -2.14
N TYR A 5 17.23 -20.00 -2.40
CA TYR A 5 17.01 -19.50 -3.77
C TYR A 5 18.01 -18.40 -4.15
N ASP A 6 18.47 -18.38 -5.40
CA ASP A 6 19.10 -17.20 -5.98
C ASP A 6 18.02 -16.18 -6.37
N LEU A 7 18.13 -14.98 -5.83
CA LEU A 7 17.15 -13.90 -5.99
C LEU A 7 17.82 -12.63 -6.53
N THR A 8 19.01 -12.74 -7.10
CA THR A 8 19.75 -11.59 -7.64
C THR A 8 18.90 -10.88 -8.69
N GLY A 9 18.64 -9.59 -8.49
CA GLY A 9 17.79 -8.78 -9.37
C GLY A 9 16.29 -9.08 -9.32
N VAL A 10 15.84 -10.01 -8.47
CA VAL A 10 14.42 -10.38 -8.32
C VAL A 10 13.72 -9.42 -7.37
N THR A 11 12.49 -9.03 -7.70
CA THR A 11 11.62 -8.26 -6.78
C THR A 11 10.75 -9.20 -5.96
N VAL A 12 10.97 -9.23 -4.64
CA VAL A 12 10.15 -9.99 -3.69
C VAL A 12 9.01 -9.11 -3.18
N THR A 13 7.78 -9.55 -3.40
CA THR A 13 6.58 -8.88 -2.87
C THR A 13 6.03 -9.66 -1.70
N ALA A 14 5.55 -8.95 -0.68
CA ALA A 14 4.87 -9.58 0.45
C ALA A 14 3.79 -8.65 1.01
N ASP A 15 2.61 -9.22 1.22
CA ASP A 15 1.52 -8.51 1.87
C ASP A 15 1.60 -8.68 3.40
N ALA A 16 1.67 -7.55 4.10
CA ALA A 16 1.65 -7.44 5.55
C ALA A 16 2.64 -8.35 6.32
N PRO A 17 3.90 -8.54 5.87
CA PRO A 17 4.87 -9.18 6.72
C PRO A 17 5.01 -8.35 8.01
N PRO A 18 5.25 -8.96 9.19
CA PRO A 18 5.78 -8.20 10.32
C PRO A 18 6.95 -7.40 9.76
N THR A 19 7.05 -6.07 10.00
CA THR A 19 8.06 -5.23 9.32
C THR A 19 9.43 -5.54 9.92
N ARG A 20 9.95 -6.71 9.57
CA ARG A 20 11.24 -7.24 9.98
C ARG A 20 12.24 -6.57 9.08
N ARG A 21 12.79 -5.47 9.59
CA ARG A 21 13.92 -4.76 8.99
C ARG A 21 15.04 -5.73 8.57
N GLY A 22 15.20 -6.84 9.30
CA GLY A 22 16.12 -7.93 8.97
C GLY A 22 15.81 -8.60 7.63
N ASP A 23 14.54 -8.78 7.25
CA ASP A 23 14.16 -9.39 5.98
C ASP A 23 14.50 -8.45 4.81
N ALA A 24 14.26 -7.15 4.96
CA ALA A 24 14.66 -6.15 3.95
C ALA A 24 16.18 -6.10 3.76
N ARG A 25 16.95 -6.12 4.86
CA ARG A 25 18.41 -6.20 4.81
C ARG A 25 18.89 -7.50 4.15
N PHE A 26 18.31 -8.63 4.53
CA PHE A 26 18.65 -9.92 3.93
C PHE A 26 18.40 -9.93 2.41
N LEU A 27 17.25 -9.41 1.96
CA LEU A 27 16.92 -9.33 0.54
C LEU A 27 17.93 -8.45 -0.23
N VAL A 28 18.22 -7.26 0.26
CA VAL A 28 19.09 -6.32 -0.46
C VAL A 28 20.58 -6.67 -0.30
N GLU A 29 21.05 -6.85 0.93
CA GLU A 29 22.46 -6.97 1.26
C GLU A 29 23.00 -8.37 0.91
N THR A 30 22.26 -9.43 1.28
CA THR A 30 22.66 -10.83 1.06
C THR A 30 22.22 -11.36 -0.30
N LYS A 31 20.95 -11.15 -0.66
CA LYS A 31 20.36 -11.74 -1.88
C LYS A 31 20.48 -10.87 -3.12
N LYS A 32 20.95 -9.63 -3.00
CA LYS A 32 21.00 -8.65 -4.11
C LYS A 32 19.65 -8.52 -4.84
N ALA A 33 18.58 -8.65 -4.08
CA ALA A 33 17.20 -8.61 -4.53
C ALA A 33 16.57 -7.24 -4.23
N HIS A 34 15.42 -6.98 -4.85
CA HIS A 34 14.54 -5.85 -4.54
C HIS A 34 13.35 -6.32 -3.70
N TYR A 35 12.63 -5.38 -3.09
CA TYR A 35 11.41 -5.69 -2.36
C TYR A 35 10.29 -4.67 -2.59
N ALA A 36 9.04 -5.13 -2.49
CA ALA A 36 7.86 -4.28 -2.32
C ALA A 36 6.97 -4.85 -1.22
N LEU A 37 6.98 -4.19 -0.06
CA LEU A 37 6.29 -4.67 1.15
C LEU A 37 5.14 -3.74 1.50
N THR A 38 3.97 -4.31 1.82
CA THR A 38 2.83 -3.50 2.26
C THR A 38 2.86 -3.30 3.77
N VAL A 39 2.56 -2.07 4.21
CA VAL A 39 2.39 -1.75 5.64
C VAL A 39 0.89 -1.61 5.91
N LYS A 40 0.36 -2.51 6.73
CA LYS A 40 -1.01 -2.42 7.25
C LYS A 40 -1.03 -1.80 8.64
N ARG A 41 -2.24 -1.51 9.13
CA ARG A 41 -2.46 -0.97 10.49
C ARG A 41 -2.08 -1.92 11.63
N ASN A 42 -1.65 -3.14 11.33
CA ASN A 42 -1.18 -4.12 12.32
C ASN A 42 0.09 -3.65 13.06
N GLN A 43 0.82 -2.66 12.51
CA GLN A 43 1.99 -2.06 13.15
C GLN A 43 1.82 -0.54 13.25
N LYS A 44 1.26 -0.11 14.38
CA LYS A 44 0.85 1.28 14.63
C LYS A 44 1.97 2.30 14.37
N ALA A 45 3.19 2.05 14.86
CA ALA A 45 4.29 3.00 14.72
C ALA A 45 4.70 3.23 13.25
N SER A 46 4.90 2.15 12.48
CA SER A 46 5.23 2.24 11.05
C SER A 46 4.09 2.89 10.27
N TYR A 47 2.85 2.50 10.57
CA TYR A 47 1.66 3.05 9.92
C TYR A 47 1.51 4.56 10.16
N GLU A 48 1.63 5.03 11.41
CA GLU A 48 1.48 6.47 11.72
C GLU A 48 2.60 7.31 11.07
N ARG A 49 3.84 6.81 11.03
CA ARG A 49 4.93 7.51 10.32
C ARG A 49 4.62 7.66 8.84
N LEU A 50 4.20 6.59 8.16
CA LEU A 50 3.84 6.64 6.73
C LEU A 50 2.60 7.51 6.49
N ARG A 51 1.65 7.52 7.42
CA ARG A 51 0.45 8.36 7.34
C ARG A 51 0.78 9.85 7.44
N ALA A 52 1.79 10.22 8.24
CA ALA A 52 2.24 11.60 8.44
C ALA A 52 3.06 12.18 7.29
N LEU A 53 3.46 11.36 6.30
CA LEU A 53 4.21 11.82 5.14
C LEU A 53 3.46 12.92 4.36
N PRO A 54 4.17 13.82 3.67
CA PRO A 54 3.58 14.93 2.93
C PRO A 54 2.95 14.45 1.61
N TRP A 55 1.91 13.63 1.68
CA TRP A 55 1.20 13.07 0.52
C TRP A 55 0.67 14.14 -0.45
N GLN A 56 0.45 15.37 0.03
CA GLN A 56 0.10 16.52 -0.81
C GLN A 56 1.23 16.97 -1.75
N LYS A 57 2.47 16.54 -1.53
CA LYS A 57 3.63 16.83 -2.38
C LYS A 57 3.95 15.70 -3.38
N ALA A 58 3.22 14.59 -3.35
CA ALA A 58 3.44 13.49 -4.29
C ALA A 58 3.25 13.97 -5.73
N THR A 59 4.26 13.80 -6.59
CA THR A 59 4.21 14.16 -8.01
C THR A 59 3.59 13.03 -8.85
N ALA A 60 3.93 11.78 -8.52
CA ALA A 60 3.28 10.61 -9.08
C ALA A 60 1.92 10.38 -8.40
N ARG A 61 0.83 10.59 -9.15
CA ARG A 61 -0.55 10.33 -8.71
C ARG A 61 -1.31 9.65 -9.83
N PHE A 62 -2.08 8.64 -9.47
CA PHE A 62 -3.02 7.97 -10.36
C PHE A 62 -4.39 7.93 -9.70
N TYR A 63 -5.41 8.27 -10.47
CA TYR A 63 -6.81 8.27 -10.05
C TYR A 63 -7.56 7.33 -10.99
N ASP A 64 -8.26 6.37 -10.40
CA ASP A 64 -9.10 5.43 -11.12
C ASP A 64 -10.49 5.36 -10.50
N ARG A 65 -11.50 5.23 -11.35
CA ARG A 65 -12.89 5.15 -10.95
C ARG A 65 -13.60 4.10 -11.78
N SER A 66 -14.04 3.06 -11.13
CA SER A 66 -14.76 1.95 -11.75
C SER A 66 -16.14 1.77 -11.12
N THR A 67 -17.04 1.15 -11.87
CA THR A 67 -18.36 0.74 -11.37
C THR A 67 -18.56 -0.71 -11.76
N GLY A 68 -18.92 -1.57 -10.79
CA GLY A 68 -19.13 -2.99 -11.01
C GLY A 68 -19.99 -3.58 -9.91
N HIS A 69 -20.92 -4.47 -10.25
CA HIS A 69 -21.84 -5.13 -9.30
C HIS A 69 -22.59 -4.15 -8.36
N GLY A 70 -23.01 -2.98 -8.89
CA GLY A 70 -23.70 -1.96 -8.09
C GLY A 70 -22.81 -1.20 -7.11
N ARG A 71 -21.50 -1.42 -7.14
CA ARG A 71 -20.52 -0.68 -6.34
C ARG A 71 -19.72 0.27 -7.22
N ARG A 72 -19.59 1.51 -6.78
CA ARG A 72 -18.67 2.50 -7.31
C ARG A 72 -17.40 2.46 -6.48
N GLU A 73 -16.28 2.23 -7.15
CA GLU A 73 -14.97 2.19 -6.52
C GLU A 73 -14.12 3.35 -7.04
N THR A 74 -13.48 4.06 -6.12
CA THR A 74 -12.52 5.12 -6.43
C THR A 74 -11.18 4.76 -5.81
N ARG A 75 -10.14 4.60 -6.63
CA ARG A 75 -8.77 4.32 -6.20
C ARG A 75 -7.87 5.52 -6.47
N VAL A 76 -7.14 5.94 -5.45
CA VAL A 76 -6.12 6.98 -5.55
C VAL A 76 -4.78 6.41 -5.13
N THR A 77 -3.84 6.31 -6.08
CA THR A 77 -2.47 5.89 -5.82
C THR A 77 -1.56 7.10 -5.84
N GLN A 78 -0.71 7.24 -4.82
CA GLN A 78 0.28 8.30 -4.70
C GLN A 78 1.63 7.69 -4.36
N ALA A 79 2.72 8.17 -4.94
CA ALA A 79 4.07 7.73 -4.60
C ALA A 79 4.98 8.91 -4.22
N LEU A 80 5.87 8.65 -3.27
CA LEU A 80 6.89 9.58 -2.77
C LEU A 80 8.26 8.90 -2.78
N THR A 81 9.30 9.65 -3.11
CA THR A 81 10.70 9.21 -3.01
C THR A 81 11.22 9.45 -1.59
N VAL A 82 11.80 8.42 -0.97
CA VAL A 82 12.09 8.32 0.48
C VAL A 82 13.26 9.16 1.02
N PRO A 83 14.40 9.38 0.33
CA PRO A 83 15.64 9.83 0.95
C PRO A 83 15.51 11.05 1.88
N ASP A 84 14.58 11.97 1.59
CA ASP A 84 14.39 13.21 2.34
C ASP A 84 13.15 13.22 3.27
N LEU A 85 12.50 12.06 3.45
CA LEU A 85 11.19 11.97 4.11
C LEU A 85 11.20 11.27 5.48
N GLY A 86 12.38 10.91 5.99
CA GLY A 86 12.53 10.31 7.33
C GLY A 86 11.86 8.94 7.47
N VAL A 87 11.64 8.22 6.35
CA VAL A 87 11.17 6.84 6.39
C VAL A 87 12.33 5.96 6.82
N ASP A 88 12.39 5.71 8.12
CA ASP A 88 13.32 4.75 8.71
C ASP A 88 12.89 3.33 8.36
N PHE A 89 13.16 2.88 7.14
CA PHE A 89 13.04 1.49 6.70
C PHE A 89 14.24 1.12 5.81
N PRO A 90 14.94 -0.01 6.05
CA PRO A 90 16.22 -0.29 5.38
C PRO A 90 16.07 -0.35 3.86
N HIS A 91 16.88 0.42 3.13
CA HIS A 91 16.92 0.43 1.66
C HIS A 91 15.63 0.87 0.96
N ALA A 92 14.70 1.51 1.68
CA ALA A 92 13.47 2.02 1.07
C ALA A 92 13.79 3.22 0.18
N ALA A 93 13.55 3.09 -1.13
CA ALA A 93 13.72 4.17 -2.09
C ALA A 93 12.42 4.95 -2.32
N GLN A 94 11.27 4.29 -2.21
CA GLN A 94 9.95 4.86 -2.47
C GLN A 94 8.91 4.33 -1.46
N VAL A 95 7.87 5.12 -1.27
CA VAL A 95 6.66 4.74 -0.53
C VAL A 95 5.44 5.12 -1.33
N ALA A 96 4.53 4.16 -1.47
CA ALA A 96 3.25 4.36 -2.13
C ALA A 96 2.11 4.27 -1.12
N ARG A 97 1.06 5.05 -1.38
CA ARG A 97 -0.21 4.99 -0.66
C ARG A 97 -1.33 4.79 -1.66
N ILE A 98 -2.17 3.82 -1.37
CA ILE A 98 -3.43 3.57 -2.08
C ILE A 98 -4.56 3.95 -1.13
N ARG A 99 -5.49 4.78 -1.59
CA ARG A 99 -6.77 5.04 -0.92
C ARG A 99 -7.88 4.49 -1.78
N GLU A 100 -8.78 3.75 -1.15
CA GLU A 100 -9.93 3.15 -1.81
C GLU A 100 -11.19 3.66 -1.11
N ASP A 101 -12.15 4.16 -1.90
CA ASP A 101 -13.49 4.51 -1.46
C ASP A 101 -14.47 3.62 -2.22
N HIS A 102 -15.34 2.95 -1.46
CA HIS A 102 -16.40 2.11 -1.98
C HIS A 102 -17.74 2.73 -1.63
N GLN A 103 -18.44 3.23 -2.65
CA GLN A 103 -19.82 3.65 -2.52
C GLN A 103 -20.70 2.56 -3.10
N VAL A 104 -21.62 2.01 -2.32
CA VAL A 104 -22.74 1.27 -2.90
C VAL A 104 -23.54 2.31 -3.67
N ALA A 105 -23.78 2.09 -4.96
CA ALA A 105 -24.72 2.93 -5.70
C ALA A 105 -26.03 2.90 -4.90
N ALA A 106 -26.61 4.06 -4.62
CA ALA A 106 -27.93 4.09 -4.00
C ALA A 106 -28.82 3.23 -4.89
N GLY A 107 -29.15 2.02 -4.41
CA GLY A 107 -30.17 1.22 -5.04
C GLY A 107 -31.39 2.11 -5.10
N ASP A 108 -32.08 2.11 -6.23
CA ASP A 108 -33.44 2.60 -6.30
C ASP A 108 -34.17 2.04 -5.08
N ARG A 109 -34.38 2.88 -4.08
CA ARG A 109 -35.33 2.59 -3.02
C ARG A 109 -36.67 2.65 -3.74
N GLY A 110 -37.09 1.52 -4.28
CA GLY A 110 -38.50 1.27 -4.51
C GLY A 110 -39.26 1.66 -3.24
N PRO A 111 -40.47 2.22 -3.36
CA PRO A 111 -41.18 2.79 -2.23
C PRO A 111 -41.23 1.78 -1.08
N ALA A 112 -40.93 2.25 0.13
CA ALA A 112 -40.96 1.45 1.34
C ALA A 112 -42.31 0.69 1.41
N PRO A 113 -42.33 -0.60 1.79
CA PRO A 113 -43.59 -1.29 2.00
C PRO A 113 -44.36 -0.56 3.10
N PHE A 114 -45.64 -0.30 2.81
CA PHE A 114 -46.64 0.19 3.75
C PHE A 114 -46.46 -0.47 5.12
N CYS A 115 -46.33 0.34 6.17
CA CYS A 115 -46.73 -0.10 7.51
C CYS A 115 -48.26 -0.16 7.52
N ALA A 116 -48.81 -1.33 7.86
CA ALA A 116 -50.15 -1.49 8.39
C ALA A 116 -50.03 -1.81 9.88
#